data_AF-A0A1V5Y303-F1
#
_entry.id   AF-A0A1V5Y303-F1
#
_cell.length_a   1.000
_cell.length_b   1.000
_cell.length_c   1.000
_cell.angle_alpha   90.00
_cell.angle_beta   90.00
_cell.angle_gamma   90.00
#
_symmetry.space_group_name_H-M   'P 1'
#
loop_
_entity.id
_entity.type
_entity.pdbx_description
1 polymer ?
#
loop_
_entity_poly.entity_id
_entity_poly.type
_entity_poly.pdbx_seq_one_letter_code
_entity_poly.pdbx_strand_id
1 'polypeptide(L)'
;MTHYIVNPPIRDDLDYYRNDDDIIENILSGQSTIVLGLRRSGKTSFLYRVQRKALKDGKPTLFFDSRDFLISSDPAEEARQAILKIRASPKSLILVDEVDILFQQENSAIWQQLLANFRNHVAVMTCASVFLYELAQYPSAIREFFENCYRHPIGPLSKDEAFDLLSQSKRRDTSPIPAQLIEEIWSSGDRLPIILQALGEKNVNRVELAVSLAGVGVSILSGLAPKVKGALIAAAHRNQLDPDLPEVKFLITLGAILEKNEKAVIAGKVLGDVIRESADSTQVSAISPNWKRCARILHLSDLHFGPHCIEKPENAISRQFFRLKFVLEKDSIFPDFVVITGDLSWSGHPNEYTIAEIFLEELASWLAKIRKLSKRAARRRILILPGNHDAAWSLTNGLKPEDTGEWVHYALSPFANFVNKFHRGEIIWDLEHPCQKRCFKQPSIAFILISTSHFVTKENPKGEFGNNVQDLVVELLEKTDVKRALFRICLFHHNLRSFHNEGITIKDGESALLRFALCKPAPDLILHGHVHQGETDVFQPRKGLNKIPYSAVGSFGVRSKERPGDETRGRVDNEFAIVDLETDGTGRRFVTQFYRLRYSPAGDWQWEAGSKSRPFIL
;
A
#
# COMPACT_ATOMS: atom_id res chain seq x y z
N MET A 1 -30.09 -10.22 -26.71
CA MET A 1 -30.38 -9.01 -25.90
C MET A 1 -29.08 -8.70 -25.16
N THR A 2 -28.49 -7.51 -25.24
CA THR A 2 -27.18 -7.25 -24.58
C THR A 2 -27.42 -6.81 -23.13
N HIS A 3 -26.82 -7.47 -22.15
CA HIS A 3 -26.98 -7.12 -20.73
C HIS A 3 -25.68 -6.53 -20.20
N TYR A 4 -25.78 -5.39 -19.52
CA TYR A 4 -24.62 -4.72 -18.92
C TYR A 4 -24.74 -4.82 -17.40
N ILE A 5 -23.69 -5.32 -16.75
CA ILE A 5 -23.60 -5.30 -15.29
C ILE A 5 -22.47 -4.35 -14.91
N VAL A 6 -22.85 -3.13 -14.52
CA VAL A 6 -21.93 -2.09 -14.05
C VAL A 6 -21.84 -2.19 -12.54
N ASN A 7 -20.64 -2.41 -11.99
CA ASN A 7 -20.38 -2.52 -10.55
C ASN A 7 -21.29 -3.53 -9.80
N PRO A 8 -21.17 -4.85 -10.03
CA PRO A 8 -21.66 -5.77 -9.02
C PRO A 8 -20.94 -5.46 -7.69
N PRO A 9 -21.64 -5.50 -6.55
CA PRO A 9 -21.10 -5.08 -5.26
C PRO A 9 -19.98 -6.03 -4.81
N ILE A 10 -18.74 -5.70 -5.13
CA ILE A 10 -17.56 -6.42 -4.66
C ILE A 10 -17.17 -5.83 -3.30
N ARG A 11 -17.61 -6.44 -2.20
CA ARG A 11 -16.98 -6.26 -0.88
C ARG A 11 -16.96 -7.56 -0.06
N ASP A 12 -15.72 -7.99 0.23
CA ASP A 12 -15.09 -8.63 1.40
C ASP A 12 -15.81 -9.57 2.39
N ASP A 13 -17.13 -9.78 2.34
CA ASP A 13 -17.76 -10.78 3.20
C ASP A 13 -17.85 -12.12 2.45
N LEU A 14 -17.29 -13.16 3.06
CA LEU A 14 -17.24 -14.55 2.58
C LEU A 14 -18.62 -15.14 2.20
N ASP A 15 -19.72 -14.47 2.54
CA ASP A 15 -21.08 -14.87 2.18
C ASP A 15 -21.48 -14.48 0.74
N TYR A 16 -20.76 -13.56 0.07
CA TYR A 16 -21.12 -13.15 -1.30
C TYR A 16 -20.66 -14.12 -2.39
N TYR A 17 -19.76 -15.06 -2.07
CA TYR A 17 -19.34 -16.12 -3.01
C TYR A 17 -20.48 -17.07 -3.41
N ARG A 18 -21.66 -16.97 -2.77
CA ARG A 18 -22.83 -17.82 -3.03
C ARG A 18 -23.87 -17.24 -3.99
N ASN A 19 -23.79 -15.95 -4.38
CA ASN A 19 -24.83 -15.30 -5.20
C ASN A 19 -24.41 -14.98 -6.65
N ASP A 20 -23.19 -15.33 -7.07
CA ASP A 20 -22.78 -15.18 -8.47
C ASP A 20 -23.38 -16.28 -9.38
N ASP A 21 -23.87 -17.37 -8.79
CA ASP A 21 -24.39 -18.52 -9.53
C ASP A 21 -25.58 -18.13 -10.42
N ASP A 22 -26.51 -17.30 -9.93
CA ASP A 22 -27.63 -16.81 -10.74
C ASP A 22 -27.17 -15.96 -11.93
N ILE A 23 -26.15 -15.12 -11.74
CA ILE A 23 -25.58 -14.30 -12.81
C ILE A 23 -24.91 -15.22 -13.84
N ILE A 24 -24.08 -16.15 -13.39
CA ILE A 24 -23.37 -17.10 -14.25
C ILE A 24 -24.36 -18.00 -14.99
N GLU A 25 -25.42 -18.48 -14.34
CA GLU A 25 -26.48 -19.26 -14.96
C GLU A 25 -27.21 -18.45 -16.04
N ASN A 26 -27.47 -17.16 -15.78
CA ASN A 26 -28.03 -16.26 -16.78
C ASN A 26 -27.08 -16.03 -17.97
N ILE A 27 -25.77 -15.87 -17.75
CA ILE A 27 -24.76 -15.81 -18.82
C ILE A 27 -24.83 -17.06 -19.68
N LEU A 28 -24.88 -18.23 -19.03
CA LEU A 28 -24.81 -19.52 -19.69
C LEU A 28 -26.12 -19.92 -20.37
N SER A 29 -27.27 -19.35 -19.98
CA SER A 29 -28.56 -19.61 -20.65
C SER A 29 -28.64 -19.08 -22.09
N GLY A 30 -27.65 -18.28 -22.52
CA GLY A 30 -27.40 -17.97 -23.93
C GLY A 30 -28.20 -16.80 -24.49
N GLN A 31 -28.76 -15.95 -23.63
CA GLN A 31 -29.64 -14.85 -24.07
C GLN A 31 -28.90 -13.54 -24.43
N SER A 32 -27.57 -13.45 -24.18
CA SER A 32 -26.90 -12.13 -24.12
C SER A 32 -25.38 -12.10 -24.34
N THR A 33 -24.89 -11.02 -24.96
CA THR A 33 -23.50 -10.54 -24.77
C THR A 33 -23.44 -9.72 -23.48
N ILE A 34 -22.44 -9.96 -22.62
CA ILE A 34 -22.34 -9.34 -21.29
C ILE A 34 -21.00 -8.60 -21.14
N VAL A 35 -21.06 -7.29 -20.91
CA VAL A 35 -19.87 -6.47 -20.62
C VAL A 35 -19.90 -6.11 -19.14
N LEU A 36 -18.80 -6.40 -18.44
CA LEU A 36 -18.66 -6.27 -16.99
C LEU A 36 -17.61 -5.20 -16.66
N GLY A 37 -18.07 -4.07 -16.14
CA GLY A 37 -17.21 -3.06 -15.53
C GLY A 37 -16.91 -3.42 -14.09
N LEU A 38 -15.91 -4.29 -13.86
CA LEU A 38 -15.51 -4.71 -12.52
C LEU A 38 -14.35 -3.83 -12.02
N ARG A 39 -14.26 -3.63 -10.69
CA ARG A 39 -13.06 -3.05 -10.06
C ARG A 39 -11.82 -3.88 -10.42
N ARG A 40 -10.64 -3.25 -10.51
CA ARG A 40 -9.36 -3.88 -10.91
C ARG A 40 -9.09 -5.23 -10.22
N SER A 41 -9.44 -5.38 -8.94
CA SER A 41 -9.36 -6.66 -8.23
C SER A 41 -10.66 -7.47 -8.37
N GLY A 42 -10.65 -8.51 -9.21
CA GLY A 42 -11.75 -9.50 -9.30
C GLY A 42 -12.21 -9.87 -10.71
N LYS A 43 -11.81 -9.10 -11.74
CA LYS A 43 -12.16 -9.33 -13.16
C LYS A 43 -11.83 -10.73 -13.66
N THR A 44 -10.54 -11.07 -13.66
CA THR A 44 -10.02 -12.35 -14.13
C THR A 44 -10.61 -13.51 -13.31
N SER A 45 -10.76 -13.33 -11.99
CA SER A 45 -11.38 -14.32 -11.11
C SER A 45 -12.85 -14.58 -11.46
N PHE A 46 -13.60 -13.56 -11.86
CA PHE A 46 -14.98 -13.73 -12.33
C PHE A 46 -15.01 -14.52 -13.64
N LEU A 47 -14.18 -14.15 -14.62
CA LEU A 47 -14.09 -14.88 -15.90
C LEU A 47 -13.72 -16.35 -15.69
N TYR A 48 -12.77 -16.66 -14.80
CA TYR A 48 -12.44 -18.05 -14.45
C TYR A 48 -13.58 -18.82 -13.79
N ARG A 49 -14.48 -18.15 -13.06
CA ARG A 49 -15.67 -18.80 -12.49
C ARG A 49 -16.71 -19.10 -13.57
N VAL A 50 -16.96 -18.14 -14.46
CA VAL A 50 -17.80 -18.35 -15.66
C VAL A 50 -17.24 -19.50 -16.50
N GLN A 51 -15.93 -19.51 -16.76
CA GLN A 51 -15.26 -20.56 -17.52
C GLN A 51 -15.45 -21.94 -16.87
N ARG A 52 -15.17 -22.04 -15.57
CA ARG A 52 -15.31 -23.31 -14.83
C ARG A 52 -16.74 -23.84 -14.87
N LYS A 53 -17.74 -22.98 -14.70
CA LYS A 53 -19.15 -23.36 -14.75
C LYS A 53 -19.58 -23.74 -16.18
N ALA A 54 -19.15 -23.00 -17.19
CA ALA A 54 -19.40 -23.32 -18.60
C ALA A 54 -18.84 -24.70 -18.97
N LEU A 55 -17.58 -24.98 -18.59
CA LEU A 55 -16.94 -26.27 -18.81
C LEU A 55 -17.68 -27.40 -18.08
N LYS A 56 -18.13 -27.15 -16.84
CA LYS A 56 -18.95 -28.11 -16.08
C LYS A 56 -20.29 -28.40 -16.77
N ASP A 57 -20.88 -27.41 -17.43
CA ASP A 57 -22.13 -27.52 -18.18
C ASP A 57 -21.92 -28.02 -19.62
N GLY A 58 -20.71 -28.45 -19.98
CA GLY A 58 -20.39 -28.98 -21.32
C GLY A 58 -20.38 -27.91 -22.43
N LYS A 59 -20.25 -26.63 -22.07
CA LYS A 59 -20.24 -25.52 -23.03
C LYS A 59 -18.79 -25.20 -23.42
N PRO A 60 -18.44 -25.27 -24.71
CA PRO A 60 -17.09 -24.93 -25.15
C PRO A 60 -16.81 -23.45 -24.82
N THR A 61 -15.61 -23.18 -24.32
CA THR A 61 -15.19 -21.82 -23.93
C THR A 61 -13.89 -21.44 -24.62
N LEU A 62 -13.79 -20.19 -25.03
CA LEU A 62 -12.55 -19.58 -25.52
C LEU A 62 -12.22 -18.40 -24.62
N PHE A 63 -11.00 -18.37 -24.09
CA PHE A 63 -10.53 -17.29 -23.24
C PHE A 63 -9.43 -16.51 -23.96
N PHE A 64 -9.51 -15.18 -23.90
CA PHE A 64 -8.56 -14.25 -24.50
C PHE A 64 -8.17 -13.20 -23.46
N ASP A 65 -6.87 -13.04 -23.20
CA ASP A 65 -6.36 -11.89 -22.47
C ASP A 65 -5.96 -10.82 -23.48
N SER A 66 -6.58 -9.64 -23.41
CA SER A 66 -6.28 -8.58 -24.38
C SER A 66 -4.83 -8.07 -24.28
N ARG A 67 -4.14 -8.32 -23.17
CA ARG A 67 -2.72 -7.98 -22.98
C ARG A 67 -1.80 -8.81 -23.88
N ASP A 68 -2.20 -10.03 -24.23
CA ASP A 68 -1.42 -10.92 -25.11
C ASP A 68 -1.21 -10.27 -26.48
N PHE A 69 -2.17 -9.48 -26.94
CA PHE A 69 -2.04 -8.71 -28.18
C PHE A 69 -1.08 -7.52 -28.07
N LEU A 70 -0.91 -6.93 -26.88
CA LEU A 70 0.04 -5.82 -26.69
C LEU A 70 1.49 -6.29 -26.61
N ILE A 71 1.71 -7.45 -25.98
CA ILE A 71 3.06 -7.99 -25.76
C ILE A 71 3.54 -8.85 -26.93
N SER A 72 2.64 -9.23 -27.85
CA SER A 72 3.01 -9.96 -29.06
C SER A 72 3.90 -9.12 -29.98
N SER A 73 4.91 -9.75 -30.56
CA SER A 73 5.74 -9.15 -31.62
C SER A 73 4.95 -8.88 -32.90
N ASP A 74 3.80 -9.55 -33.09
CA ASP A 74 2.87 -9.33 -34.19
C ASP A 74 1.40 -9.38 -33.67
N PRO A 75 0.89 -8.26 -33.15
CA PRO A 75 -0.49 -8.15 -32.65
C PRO A 75 -1.55 -8.50 -33.70
N ALA A 76 -1.25 -8.23 -34.98
CA ALA A 76 -2.15 -8.48 -36.09
C ALA A 76 -2.33 -9.99 -36.32
N GLU A 77 -1.25 -10.75 -36.27
CA GLU A 77 -1.31 -12.20 -36.40
C GLU A 77 -2.00 -12.85 -35.20
N GLU A 78 -1.71 -12.42 -33.97
CA GLU A 78 -2.35 -12.97 -32.77
C GLU A 78 -3.88 -12.75 -32.81
N ALA A 79 -4.32 -11.58 -33.29
CA ALA A 79 -5.73 -11.29 -33.48
C ALA A 79 -6.35 -12.10 -34.65
N ARG A 80 -5.62 -12.37 -35.74
CA ARG A 80 -6.08 -13.32 -36.78
C ARG A 80 -6.24 -14.73 -36.23
N GLN A 81 -5.31 -15.20 -35.39
CA GLN A 81 -5.40 -16.49 -34.75
C GLN A 81 -6.60 -16.56 -33.80
N ALA A 82 -6.87 -15.50 -33.04
CA ALA A 82 -8.08 -15.40 -32.22
C ALA A 82 -9.35 -15.51 -33.08
N ILE A 83 -9.42 -14.78 -34.20
CA ILE A 83 -10.54 -14.85 -35.16
C ILE A 83 -10.73 -16.27 -35.71
N LEU A 84 -9.64 -16.95 -36.09
CA LEU A 84 -9.69 -18.32 -36.58
C LEU A 84 -10.20 -19.29 -35.51
N LYS A 85 -9.74 -19.16 -34.26
CA LYS A 85 -10.23 -19.97 -33.12
C LYS A 85 -11.72 -19.75 -32.87
N ILE A 86 -12.20 -18.52 -32.93
CA ILE A 86 -13.62 -18.16 -32.76
C ILE A 86 -14.47 -18.81 -33.87
N ARG A 87 -14.05 -18.65 -35.13
CA ARG A 87 -14.75 -19.24 -36.30
C ARG A 87 -14.78 -20.75 -36.27
N ALA A 88 -13.70 -21.39 -35.81
CA ALA A 88 -13.61 -22.84 -35.69
C ALA A 88 -14.47 -23.40 -34.55
N SER A 89 -14.96 -22.57 -33.64
CA SER A 89 -15.64 -23.00 -32.41
C SER A 89 -17.06 -22.41 -32.31
N PRO A 90 -17.97 -22.71 -33.26
CA PRO A 90 -19.32 -22.15 -33.27
C PRO A 90 -20.06 -22.48 -31.97
N LYS A 91 -20.85 -21.52 -31.45
CA LYS A 91 -21.58 -21.63 -30.17
C LYS A 91 -20.70 -21.66 -28.91
N SER A 92 -19.41 -21.39 -29.02
CA SER A 92 -18.56 -21.24 -27.82
C SER A 92 -18.85 -19.95 -27.07
N LEU A 93 -18.75 -20.03 -25.74
CA LEU A 93 -18.71 -18.88 -24.86
C LEU A 93 -17.33 -18.22 -24.96
N ILE A 94 -17.31 -16.94 -25.28
CA ILE A 94 -16.07 -16.18 -25.42
C ILE A 94 -15.85 -15.36 -24.16
N LEU A 95 -14.67 -15.46 -23.55
CA LEU A 95 -14.27 -14.71 -22.37
C LEU A 95 -13.11 -13.81 -22.76
N VAL A 96 -13.23 -12.50 -22.56
CA VAL A 96 -12.20 -11.51 -22.93
C VAL A 96 -11.83 -10.69 -21.70
N ASP A 97 -10.57 -10.76 -21.27
CA ASP A 97 -10.06 -9.95 -20.16
C ASP A 97 -9.47 -8.62 -20.62
N GLU A 98 -9.64 -7.57 -19.81
CA GLU A 98 -9.10 -6.21 -20.01
C GLU A 98 -9.42 -5.56 -21.38
N VAL A 99 -10.63 -5.76 -21.91
CA VAL A 99 -11.02 -5.31 -23.25
C VAL A 99 -10.78 -3.81 -23.51
N ASP A 100 -10.67 -2.97 -22.46
CA ASP A 100 -10.25 -1.56 -22.56
C ASP A 100 -8.92 -1.36 -23.30
N ILE A 101 -8.00 -2.32 -23.21
CA ILE A 101 -6.74 -2.32 -23.94
C ILE A 101 -6.96 -2.33 -25.46
N LEU A 102 -7.95 -3.10 -25.93
CA LEU A 102 -8.27 -3.19 -27.35
C LEU A 102 -8.84 -1.88 -27.90
N PHE A 103 -9.51 -1.11 -27.04
CA PHE A 103 -10.13 0.15 -27.42
C PHE A 103 -9.16 1.32 -27.49
N GLN A 104 -8.03 1.26 -26.77
CA GLN A 104 -6.97 2.28 -26.83
C GLN A 104 -6.20 2.26 -28.16
N GLN A 105 -6.28 1.16 -28.93
CA GLN A 105 -5.66 1.05 -30.24
C GLN A 105 -6.65 1.46 -31.34
N GLU A 106 -6.89 2.76 -31.44
CA GLU A 106 -7.79 3.38 -32.39
C GLU A 106 -7.43 2.96 -33.83
N ASN A 107 -8.32 2.20 -34.49
CA ASN A 107 -8.32 1.90 -35.93
C ASN A 107 -7.55 0.68 -36.47
N SER A 108 -7.38 -0.41 -35.72
CA SER A 108 -7.02 -1.67 -36.39
C SER A 108 -8.27 -2.27 -37.08
N ALA A 109 -8.23 -2.40 -38.41
CA ALA A 109 -9.25 -3.13 -39.19
C ALA A 109 -9.47 -4.57 -38.68
N ILE A 110 -8.47 -5.09 -37.97
CA ILE A 110 -8.47 -6.42 -37.35
C ILE A 110 -9.38 -6.46 -36.12
N TRP A 111 -9.48 -5.37 -35.34
CA TRP A 111 -10.40 -5.30 -34.19
C TRP A 111 -11.86 -5.25 -34.61
N GLN A 112 -12.16 -4.52 -35.69
CA GLN A 112 -13.49 -4.54 -36.29
C GLN A 112 -13.88 -5.93 -36.78
N GLN A 113 -12.92 -6.68 -37.34
CA GLN A 113 -13.13 -8.08 -37.70
C GLN A 113 -13.36 -8.96 -36.46
N LEU A 114 -12.59 -8.80 -35.39
CA LEU A 114 -12.77 -9.57 -34.16
C LEU A 114 -14.17 -9.34 -33.55
N LEU A 115 -14.57 -8.08 -33.41
CA LEU A 115 -15.91 -7.70 -32.92
C LEU A 115 -17.04 -8.23 -33.81
N ALA A 116 -16.86 -8.21 -35.14
CA ALA A 116 -17.84 -8.77 -36.07
C ALA A 116 -18.02 -10.29 -35.87
N ASN A 117 -16.95 -11.02 -35.53
CA ASN A 117 -17.05 -12.45 -35.24
C ASN A 117 -17.70 -12.72 -33.88
N PHE A 118 -17.56 -11.84 -32.88
CA PHE A 118 -18.25 -12.00 -31.58
C PHE A 118 -19.77 -11.94 -31.66
N ARG A 119 -20.35 -11.29 -32.68
CA ARG A 119 -21.81 -11.13 -32.83
C ARG A 119 -22.59 -12.45 -32.89
N ASN A 120 -21.94 -13.54 -33.28
CA ASN A 120 -22.54 -14.85 -33.39
C ASN A 120 -22.34 -15.73 -32.13
N HIS A 121 -21.78 -15.15 -31.06
CA HIS A 121 -21.38 -15.85 -29.85
C HIS A 121 -21.89 -15.14 -28.59
N VAL A 122 -22.04 -15.90 -27.52
CA VAL A 122 -22.16 -15.35 -26.17
C VAL A 122 -20.75 -14.92 -25.76
N ALA A 123 -20.54 -13.64 -25.48
CA ALA A 123 -19.25 -13.11 -25.04
C ALA A 123 -19.38 -12.42 -23.69
N VAL A 124 -18.45 -12.70 -22.78
CA VAL A 124 -18.26 -12.02 -21.50
C VAL A 124 -16.96 -11.26 -21.55
N MET A 125 -17.05 -9.94 -21.44
CA MET A 125 -15.87 -9.06 -21.53
C MET A 125 -15.72 -8.29 -20.23
N THR A 126 -14.51 -8.21 -19.69
CA THR A 126 -14.19 -7.35 -18.54
C THR A 126 -13.42 -6.12 -19.02
N CYS A 127 -13.76 -4.95 -18.50
CA CYS A 127 -12.99 -3.72 -18.71
C CYS A 127 -12.74 -2.98 -17.40
N ALA A 128 -11.72 -2.13 -17.35
CA ALA A 128 -11.56 -1.21 -16.24
C ALA A 128 -12.73 -0.20 -16.19
N SER A 129 -13.24 0.02 -14.97
CA SER A 129 -14.42 0.86 -14.71
C SER A 129 -14.29 2.31 -15.22
N VAL A 130 -13.07 2.80 -15.38
CA VAL A 130 -12.78 4.14 -15.92
C VAL A 130 -13.02 4.26 -17.43
N PHE A 131 -12.95 3.15 -18.19
CA PHE A 131 -13.10 3.15 -19.65
C PHE A 131 -14.56 3.06 -20.12
N LEU A 132 -15.51 2.76 -19.22
CA LEU A 132 -16.94 2.75 -19.57
C LEU A 132 -17.46 4.11 -20.06
N TYR A 133 -16.82 5.22 -19.67
CA TYR A 133 -17.18 6.58 -20.07
C TYR A 133 -16.59 6.99 -21.43
N GLU A 134 -15.38 6.52 -21.75
CA GLU A 134 -14.69 6.80 -23.02
C GLU A 134 -15.24 5.95 -24.17
N LEU A 135 -15.75 4.75 -23.88
CA LEU A 135 -16.39 3.86 -24.87
C LEU A 135 -17.69 4.42 -25.48
N ALA A 136 -18.31 5.40 -24.82
CA ALA A 136 -19.49 6.10 -25.32
C ALA A 136 -19.20 7.05 -26.51
N GLN A 137 -17.93 7.25 -26.87
CA GLN A 137 -17.49 8.23 -27.89
C GLN A 137 -17.16 7.60 -29.28
N TYR A 138 -17.34 6.28 -29.47
CA TYR A 138 -16.96 5.52 -30.68
C TYR A 138 -18.16 5.16 -31.62
N PRO A 139 -17.95 4.73 -32.90
CA PRO A 139 -18.88 4.89 -34.03
C PRO A 139 -20.28 4.27 -33.96
N SER A 140 -21.14 4.75 -34.87
CA SER A 140 -22.61 4.66 -34.98
C SER A 140 -23.32 3.36 -34.54
N ALA A 141 -22.73 2.18 -34.67
CA ALA A 141 -23.34 0.93 -34.20
C ALA A 141 -23.38 0.80 -32.66
N ILE A 142 -22.41 1.42 -31.97
CA ILE A 142 -22.39 1.54 -30.51
C ILE A 142 -23.31 2.71 -30.09
N ARG A 143 -23.37 3.77 -30.90
CA ARG A 143 -24.23 4.93 -30.67
C ARG A 143 -25.72 4.61 -30.73
N GLU A 144 -26.21 3.88 -31.75
CA GLU A 144 -27.63 3.46 -31.87
C GLU A 144 -28.03 2.51 -30.70
N PHE A 145 -27.05 1.78 -30.17
CA PHE A 145 -27.19 0.92 -29.00
C PHE A 145 -27.24 1.72 -27.68
N PHE A 146 -26.53 2.85 -27.58
CA PHE A 146 -26.49 3.74 -26.41
C PHE A 146 -27.57 4.84 -26.40
N GLU A 147 -28.07 5.27 -27.57
CA GLU A 147 -29.04 6.38 -27.71
C GLU A 147 -30.42 6.05 -27.11
N ASN A 148 -30.75 4.77 -26.89
CA ASN A 148 -31.94 4.38 -26.12
C ASN A 148 -31.73 4.33 -24.59
N CYS A 149 -30.57 4.69 -24.06
CA CYS A 149 -30.23 4.43 -22.66
C CYS A 149 -29.42 5.52 -21.92
N TYR A 150 -29.50 6.80 -22.29
CA TYR A 150 -28.88 7.87 -21.48
C TYR A 150 -29.79 9.08 -21.22
N ARG A 151 -30.39 9.08 -20.02
CA ARG A 151 -30.48 10.28 -19.16
C ARG A 151 -29.37 10.14 -18.10
N HIS A 152 -28.61 11.22 -17.92
CA HIS A 152 -27.38 11.37 -17.11
C HIS A 152 -27.47 10.88 -15.64
N PRO A 153 -26.33 10.64 -14.92
CA PRO A 153 -25.43 11.70 -14.39
C PRO A 153 -23.93 11.32 -14.46
N ILE A 154 -22.92 12.20 -14.44
CA ILE A 154 -22.54 13.13 -13.35
C ILE A 154 -21.75 14.30 -13.97
N GLY A 155 -22.37 15.48 -13.93
CA GLY A 155 -21.74 16.80 -13.95
C GLY A 155 -22.33 17.62 -12.80
N PRO A 156 -21.93 18.89 -12.58
CA PRO A 156 -22.59 19.75 -11.61
C PRO A 156 -24.09 19.80 -11.92
N LEU A 157 -24.95 19.61 -10.91
CA LEU A 157 -26.39 19.74 -11.07
C LEU A 157 -26.68 21.07 -11.79
N SER A 158 -27.36 20.97 -12.92
CA SER A 158 -27.99 22.12 -13.55
C SER A 158 -29.10 22.65 -12.64
N LYS A 159 -29.49 23.91 -12.87
CA LYS A 159 -30.57 24.56 -12.12
C LYS A 159 -31.86 23.72 -12.21
N ASP A 160 -32.14 23.18 -13.39
CA ASP A 160 -33.35 22.38 -13.65
C ASP A 160 -33.32 21.05 -12.92
N GLU A 161 -32.17 20.37 -12.84
CA GLU A 161 -32.02 19.12 -12.09
C GLU A 161 -32.18 19.32 -10.58
N ALA A 162 -31.72 20.45 -10.03
CA ALA A 162 -31.92 20.79 -8.62
C ALA A 162 -33.39 21.09 -8.31
N PHE A 163 -34.07 21.81 -9.20
CA PHE A 163 -35.52 22.03 -9.11
C PHE A 163 -36.31 20.72 -9.24
N ASP A 164 -35.90 19.83 -10.14
CA ASP A 164 -36.56 18.55 -10.37
C ASP A 164 -36.42 17.62 -9.15
N LEU A 165 -35.20 17.53 -8.56
CA LEU A 165 -34.92 16.82 -7.31
C LEU A 165 -35.80 17.31 -6.13
N LEU A 166 -36.00 18.63 -6.02
CA LEU A 166 -36.86 19.23 -5.00
C LEU A 166 -38.36 19.09 -5.31
N SER A 167 -38.74 19.08 -6.59
CA SER A 167 -40.12 18.88 -7.02
C SER A 167 -40.61 17.45 -6.75
N GLN A 168 -39.68 16.50 -6.79
CA GLN A 168 -39.89 15.08 -6.50
C GLN A 168 -39.87 14.80 -4.99
N SER A 169 -39.39 15.73 -4.15
CA SER A 169 -39.25 15.56 -2.69
C SER A 169 -40.49 15.99 -1.89
N LYS A 170 -41.69 15.54 -2.27
CA LYS A 170 -42.94 15.90 -1.57
C LYS A 170 -43.26 14.94 -0.42
N ARG A 171 -43.26 15.44 0.83
CA ARG A 171 -44.02 14.88 1.98
C ARG A 171 -45.07 15.86 2.50
N ARG A 172 -46.01 15.32 3.28
CA ARG A 172 -47.24 15.99 3.76
C ARG A 172 -47.02 17.03 4.88
N ASP A 173 -45.88 17.04 5.58
CA ASP A 173 -45.79 17.72 6.89
C ASP A 173 -44.58 18.66 7.07
N THR A 174 -43.74 18.87 6.03
CA THR A 174 -42.72 19.92 6.02
C THR A 174 -42.98 20.89 4.89
N SER A 175 -42.98 22.19 5.18
CA SER A 175 -43.04 23.19 4.12
C SER A 175 -41.82 23.03 3.21
N PRO A 176 -42.00 22.89 1.89
CA PRO A 176 -40.88 22.86 0.96
C PRO A 176 -40.04 24.14 1.14
N ILE A 177 -38.73 24.06 0.86
CA ILE A 177 -37.90 25.26 0.75
C ILE A 177 -38.61 26.19 -0.24
N PRO A 178 -38.98 27.43 0.15
CA PRO A 178 -39.64 28.35 -0.77
C PRO A 178 -38.79 28.53 -2.03
N ALA A 179 -39.42 28.58 -3.21
CA ALA A 179 -38.71 28.75 -4.49
C ALA A 179 -37.74 29.96 -4.47
N GLN A 180 -38.13 31.02 -3.77
CA GLN A 180 -37.32 32.23 -3.57
C GLN A 180 -36.05 31.95 -2.76
N LEU A 181 -36.13 31.15 -1.70
CA LEU A 181 -34.98 30.73 -0.91
C LEU A 181 -34.10 29.75 -1.69
N ILE A 182 -34.67 28.90 -2.54
CA ILE A 182 -33.90 28.06 -3.48
C ILE A 182 -33.10 28.94 -4.44
N GLU A 183 -33.70 29.99 -5.00
CA GLU A 183 -33.00 30.93 -5.87
C GLU A 183 -31.88 31.69 -5.15
N GLU A 184 -32.10 32.11 -3.89
CA GLU A 184 -31.08 32.74 -3.06
C GLU A 184 -29.91 31.79 -2.76
N ILE A 185 -30.20 30.55 -2.39
CA ILE A 185 -29.21 29.48 -2.12
C ILE A 185 -28.44 29.14 -3.40
N TRP A 186 -29.12 29.07 -4.54
CA TRP A 186 -28.46 28.78 -5.82
C TRP A 186 -27.55 29.92 -6.25
N SER A 187 -28.00 31.16 -6.07
CA SER A 187 -27.26 32.37 -6.45
C SER A 187 -26.07 32.66 -5.53
N SER A 188 -26.14 32.23 -4.27
CA SER A 188 -25.02 32.35 -3.31
C SER A 188 -23.92 31.30 -3.53
N GLY A 189 -24.20 30.26 -4.31
CA GLY A 189 -23.29 29.12 -4.53
C GLY A 189 -23.28 28.09 -3.40
N ASP A 190 -24.00 28.33 -2.29
CA ASP A 190 -24.04 27.44 -1.14
C ASP A 190 -25.10 26.35 -1.33
N ARG A 191 -24.73 25.24 -1.98
CA ARG A 191 -25.67 24.17 -2.36
C ARG A 191 -26.03 23.22 -1.20
N LEU A 192 -25.45 23.43 -0.02
CA LEU A 192 -25.55 22.55 1.14
C LEU A 192 -27.00 22.34 1.63
N PRO A 193 -27.86 23.37 1.74
CA PRO A 193 -29.22 23.22 2.26
C PRO A 193 -30.09 22.31 1.39
N ILE A 194 -29.98 22.47 0.06
CA ILE A 194 -30.73 21.69 -0.93
C ILE A 194 -30.34 20.21 -0.87
N ILE A 195 -29.03 19.94 -0.75
CA ILE A 195 -28.48 18.59 -0.70
C ILE A 195 -28.87 17.89 0.61
N LEU A 196 -28.79 18.59 1.75
CA LEU A 196 -29.13 18.02 3.06
C LEU A 196 -30.62 17.71 3.18
N GLN A 197 -31.50 18.57 2.66
CA GLN A 197 -32.93 18.33 2.66
C GLN A 197 -33.32 17.13 1.77
N ALA A 198 -32.70 17.01 0.59
CA ALA A 198 -32.88 15.84 -0.28
C ALA A 198 -32.38 14.53 0.35
N LEU A 199 -31.27 14.58 1.11
CA LEU A 199 -30.70 13.43 1.80
C LEU A 199 -31.49 13.04 3.06
N GLY A 200 -32.03 14.01 3.80
CA GLY A 200 -32.84 13.78 4.99
C GLY A 200 -34.11 13.00 4.68
N GLU A 201 -34.85 13.40 3.65
CA GLU A 201 -36.11 12.77 3.21
C GLU A 201 -35.95 11.31 2.75
N LYS A 202 -34.88 11.02 1.97
CA LYS A 202 -34.61 9.67 1.43
C LYS A 202 -34.32 8.64 2.54
N ASN A 203 -33.97 9.09 3.74
CA ASN A 203 -33.61 8.23 4.87
C ASN A 203 -34.71 8.13 5.95
N VAL A 204 -35.78 8.94 5.89
CA VAL A 204 -36.88 8.87 6.87
C VAL A 204 -37.96 7.87 6.46
N ASN A 205 -37.84 7.16 5.34
CA ASN A 205 -38.50 5.85 5.15
C ASN A 205 -37.74 5.02 4.11
N ARG A 206 -37.00 4.01 4.61
CA ARG A 206 -36.43 2.86 3.90
C ARG A 206 -35.69 3.15 2.58
N VAL A 207 -34.36 3.09 2.61
CA VAL A 207 -33.59 2.52 1.49
C VAL A 207 -32.38 1.72 2.02
N GLU A 208 -32.48 0.39 1.91
CA GLU A 208 -31.34 -0.47 1.55
C GLU A 208 -30.88 -0.05 0.14
N LEU A 209 -29.89 0.83 0.05
CA LEU A 209 -29.05 1.06 -1.14
C LEU A 209 -28.08 2.19 -0.80
N ALA A 210 -26.85 1.81 -0.49
CA ALA A 210 -25.75 2.73 -0.32
C ALA A 210 -25.39 3.35 -1.68
N VAL A 211 -25.89 4.56 -1.95
CA VAL A 211 -25.16 5.46 -2.86
C VAL A 211 -23.82 5.72 -2.19
N SER A 212 -22.75 5.18 -2.75
CA SER A 212 -21.39 5.41 -2.29
C SER A 212 -21.04 6.90 -2.44
N LEU A 213 -21.21 7.67 -1.37
CA LEU A 213 -20.90 9.10 -1.28
C LEU A 213 -19.38 9.40 -1.29
N ALA A 214 -18.52 8.40 -1.45
CA ALA A 214 -17.06 8.53 -1.46
C ALA A 214 -16.50 9.48 -2.56
N GLY A 215 -17.31 9.89 -3.55
CA GLY A 215 -16.94 10.94 -4.51
C GLY A 215 -17.68 12.27 -4.34
N VAL A 216 -18.88 12.25 -3.73
CA VAL A 216 -19.74 13.44 -3.61
C VAL A 216 -19.38 14.24 -2.37
N GLY A 217 -18.89 13.57 -1.31
CA GLY A 217 -18.50 14.23 -0.06
C GLY A 217 -17.43 15.32 -0.24
N VAL A 218 -16.42 15.06 -1.06
CA VAL A 218 -15.38 16.05 -1.38
C VAL A 218 -15.97 17.22 -2.17
N SER A 219 -16.81 16.96 -3.17
CA SER A 219 -17.48 17.99 -3.98
C SER A 219 -18.46 18.85 -3.18
N ILE A 220 -19.23 18.23 -2.27
CA ILE A 220 -20.11 18.91 -1.32
C ILE A 220 -19.27 19.82 -0.43
N LEU A 221 -18.21 19.27 0.20
CA LEU A 221 -17.35 20.01 1.13
C LEU A 221 -16.48 21.08 0.44
N SER A 222 -16.16 20.93 -0.84
CA SER A 222 -15.41 21.92 -1.62
C SER A 222 -16.26 23.11 -2.06
N GLY A 223 -17.58 22.92 -2.19
CA GLY A 223 -18.53 23.99 -2.48
C GLY A 223 -18.94 24.81 -1.24
N LEU A 224 -18.55 24.40 -0.03
CA LEU A 224 -18.92 25.09 1.20
C LEU A 224 -18.04 26.30 1.45
N ALA A 225 -18.65 27.35 1.99
CA ALA A 225 -17.90 28.41 2.63
C ALA A 225 -16.98 27.81 3.73
N PRO A 226 -15.71 28.25 3.84
CA PRO A 226 -14.75 27.68 4.79
C PRO A 226 -15.23 27.64 6.25
N LYS A 227 -16.03 28.62 6.68
CA LYS A 227 -16.60 28.69 8.03
C LYS A 227 -17.59 27.56 8.32
N VAL A 228 -18.45 27.22 7.36
CA VAL A 228 -19.45 26.14 7.47
C VAL A 228 -18.77 24.77 7.49
N LYS A 229 -17.73 24.60 6.66
CA LYS A 229 -16.88 23.41 6.66
C LYS A 229 -16.22 23.19 8.04
N GLY A 230 -15.72 24.26 8.66
CA GLY A 230 -15.14 24.24 10.01
C GLY A 230 -16.13 23.80 11.09
N ALA A 231 -17.36 24.33 11.07
CA ALA A 231 -18.41 23.96 12.02
C ALA A 231 -18.81 22.47 11.92
N LEU A 232 -18.97 21.96 10.69
CA LEU A 232 -19.27 20.55 10.44
C LEU A 232 -18.15 19.60 10.90
N ILE A 233 -16.88 19.96 10.66
CA ILE A 233 -15.70 19.23 11.14
C ILE A 233 -15.67 19.19 12.68
N ALA A 234 -15.87 20.33 13.33
CA ALA A 234 -15.90 20.41 14.79
C ALA A 234 -17.00 19.53 15.40
N ALA A 235 -18.19 19.50 14.80
CA ALA A 235 -19.30 18.64 15.20
C ALA A 235 -18.96 17.13 15.12
N ALA A 236 -18.28 16.71 14.05
CA ALA A 236 -17.96 15.31 13.79
C ALA A 236 -16.95 14.71 14.78
N HIS A 237 -16.08 15.55 15.36
CA HIS A 237 -15.06 15.16 16.33
C HIS A 237 -15.55 15.13 17.79
N ARG A 238 -16.87 15.19 18.04
CA ARG A 238 -17.51 15.20 19.37
C ARG A 238 -17.14 16.41 20.24
N ASN A 239 -16.70 17.51 19.64
CA ASN A 239 -16.67 18.78 20.36
C ASN A 239 -18.11 19.28 20.49
N GLN A 240 -18.47 19.75 21.69
CA GLN A 240 -19.76 20.40 21.92
C GLN A 240 -19.78 21.65 21.04
N LEU A 241 -20.63 21.66 20.02
CA LEU A 241 -20.93 22.88 19.27
C LEU A 241 -21.88 23.73 20.11
N ASP A 242 -21.60 25.03 20.16
CA ASP A 242 -22.53 26.02 20.70
C ASP A 242 -23.74 26.10 19.74
N PRO A 243 -24.95 25.67 20.18
CA PRO A 243 -26.15 25.72 19.35
C PRO A 243 -26.57 27.16 19.03
N ASP A 244 -26.01 28.17 19.71
CA ASP A 244 -26.34 29.57 19.46
C ASP A 244 -25.63 30.19 18.27
N LEU A 245 -24.60 29.54 17.73
CA LEU A 245 -23.89 30.00 16.53
C LEU A 245 -24.85 30.07 15.33
N PRO A 246 -24.89 31.19 14.57
CA PRO A 246 -25.79 31.36 13.43
C PRO A 246 -25.71 30.23 12.40
N GLU A 247 -24.52 29.70 12.15
CA GLU A 247 -24.29 28.60 11.21
C GLU A 247 -24.82 27.27 11.74
N VAL A 248 -24.74 27.04 13.06
CA VAL A 248 -25.28 25.82 13.70
C VAL A 248 -26.81 25.90 13.74
N LYS A 249 -27.39 27.06 14.08
CA LYS A 249 -28.84 27.31 13.98
C LYS A 249 -29.37 27.08 12.57
N PHE A 250 -28.63 27.54 11.57
CA PHE A 250 -28.96 27.31 10.16
C PHE A 250 -28.94 25.82 9.81
N LEU A 251 -27.91 25.07 10.22
CA LEU A 251 -27.82 23.63 9.97
C LEU A 251 -28.85 22.80 10.77
N ILE A 252 -29.24 23.27 11.96
CA ILE A 252 -30.35 22.69 12.75
C ILE A 252 -31.68 22.92 12.03
N THR A 253 -31.91 24.14 11.53
CA THR A 253 -33.12 24.48 10.75
C THR A 253 -33.27 23.60 9.50
N LEU A 254 -32.14 23.18 8.92
CA LEU A 254 -32.09 22.29 7.75
C LEU A 254 -32.11 20.79 8.09
N GLY A 255 -32.14 20.42 9.38
CA GLY A 255 -32.19 19.03 9.84
C GLY A 255 -30.87 18.25 9.70
N ALA A 256 -29.76 18.91 9.39
CA ALA A 256 -28.45 18.26 9.23
C ALA A 256 -27.70 18.07 10.54
N ILE A 257 -28.05 18.85 11.54
CA ILE A 257 -27.63 18.71 12.92
C ILE A 257 -28.89 18.62 13.76
N LEU A 258 -28.95 17.65 14.66
CA LEU A 258 -30.01 17.52 15.65
C LEU A 258 -29.53 18.11 16.96
N GLU A 259 -30.35 18.96 17.56
CA GLU A 259 -30.15 19.39 18.93
C GLU A 259 -30.66 18.30 19.89
N LYS A 260 -29.77 17.78 20.73
CA LYS A 260 -30.09 16.80 21.79
C LYS A 260 -29.41 17.21 23.08
N ASN A 261 -30.20 17.47 24.12
CA ASN A 261 -29.71 17.86 25.46
C ASN A 261 -28.75 19.07 25.39
N GLU A 262 -29.17 20.15 24.72
CA GLU A 262 -28.37 21.38 24.52
C GLU A 262 -27.05 21.16 23.76
N LYS A 263 -26.95 20.04 23.02
CA LYS A 263 -25.78 19.70 22.20
C LYS A 263 -26.20 19.42 20.77
N ALA A 264 -25.49 20.03 19.83
CA ALA A 264 -25.64 19.76 18.41
C ALA A 264 -24.93 18.44 18.03
N VAL A 265 -25.66 17.51 17.39
CA VAL A 265 -25.14 16.21 16.94
C VAL A 265 -25.44 16.04 15.44
N ILE A 266 -24.47 15.58 14.65
CA ILE A 266 -24.67 15.37 13.21
C ILE A 266 -25.78 14.33 12.96
N ALA A 267 -26.73 14.68 12.09
CA ALA A 267 -27.78 13.79 11.63
C ALA A 267 -27.20 12.80 10.61
N GLY A 268 -26.89 11.58 11.05
CA GLY A 268 -26.56 10.46 10.17
C GLY A 268 -25.08 10.10 10.09
N LYS A 269 -24.82 8.78 10.01
CA LYS A 269 -23.49 8.18 10.06
C LYS A 269 -22.60 8.57 8.87
N VAL A 270 -23.21 8.73 7.69
CA VAL A 270 -22.48 8.95 6.43
C VAL A 270 -21.85 10.33 6.33
N LEU A 271 -22.53 11.37 6.82
CA LEU A 271 -21.96 12.72 6.87
C LEU A 271 -20.79 12.78 7.86
N GLY A 272 -20.90 12.05 8.98
CA GLY A 272 -19.81 11.92 9.95
C GLY A 272 -18.55 11.24 9.39
N ASP A 273 -18.71 10.24 8.51
CA ASP A 273 -17.56 9.55 7.92
C ASP A 273 -16.88 10.39 6.82
N VAL A 274 -17.66 11.09 5.97
CA VAL A 274 -17.14 12.05 4.96
C VAL A 274 -16.39 13.22 5.60
N ILE A 275 -16.89 13.74 6.72
CA ILE A 275 -16.27 14.84 7.44
C ILE A 275 -14.94 14.40 8.09
N ARG A 276 -14.86 13.19 8.64
CA ARG A 276 -13.60 12.64 9.19
C ARG A 276 -12.54 12.47 8.12
N GLU A 277 -12.92 11.97 6.94
CA GLU A 277 -11.99 11.83 5.81
C GLU A 277 -11.45 13.18 5.31
N SER A 278 -12.27 14.25 5.36
CA SER A 278 -11.81 15.60 5.00
C SER A 278 -11.04 16.31 6.12
N ALA A 279 -11.32 16.04 7.39
CA ALA A 279 -10.58 16.59 8.52
C ALA A 279 -9.12 16.11 8.55
N ASP A 280 -8.85 14.88 8.09
CA ASP A 280 -7.50 14.34 7.90
C ASP A 280 -6.68 15.08 6.82
N SER A 281 -7.33 15.91 5.99
CA SER A 281 -6.67 16.68 4.92
C SER A 281 -6.41 18.16 5.25
N THR A 282 -7.09 18.71 6.26
CA THR A 282 -6.91 20.10 6.69
C THR A 282 -6.26 20.15 8.06
N GLN A 283 -5.02 20.65 8.12
CA GLN A 283 -4.29 20.93 9.36
C GLN A 283 -5.07 21.93 10.23
N VAL A 284 -5.94 21.41 11.09
CA VAL A 284 -6.43 22.15 12.24
C VAL A 284 -5.27 22.19 13.22
N SER A 285 -4.74 23.38 13.47
CA SER A 285 -3.71 23.67 14.46
C SER A 285 -4.25 23.50 15.89
N ALA A 286 -4.69 22.29 16.22
CA ALA A 286 -4.85 21.89 17.62
C ALA A 286 -3.46 21.96 18.26
N ILE A 287 -3.41 22.51 19.47
CA ILE A 287 -2.23 22.61 20.34
C ILE A 287 -1.43 21.31 20.21
N SER A 288 -0.36 21.35 19.42
CA SER A 288 0.40 20.14 19.13
C SER A 288 1.00 19.67 20.46
N PRO A 289 0.76 18.41 20.88
CA PRO A 289 1.40 17.88 22.07
C PRO A 289 2.91 18.14 21.96
N ASN A 290 3.57 18.48 23.08
CA ASN A 290 4.99 18.76 23.11
C ASN A 290 5.78 17.45 23.00
N TRP A 291 5.76 16.85 21.80
CA TRP A 291 6.49 15.63 21.48
C TRP A 291 7.99 15.89 21.56
N LYS A 292 8.66 15.14 22.42
CA LYS A 292 10.12 15.19 22.59
C LYS A 292 10.76 13.96 21.97
N ARG A 293 11.77 14.19 21.13
CA ARG A 293 12.61 13.14 20.57
C ARG A 293 13.36 12.40 21.67
N CYS A 294 13.09 11.11 21.80
CA CYS A 294 13.77 10.19 22.71
C CYS A 294 15.01 9.58 22.08
N ALA A 295 14.93 9.25 20.79
CA ALA A 295 16.01 8.63 20.05
C ALA A 295 15.87 8.92 18.56
N ARG A 296 16.98 8.84 17.84
CA ARG A 296 17.04 8.84 16.39
C ARG A 296 17.79 7.63 15.89
N ILE A 297 17.23 6.95 14.91
CA ILE A 297 17.84 5.78 14.26
C ILE A 297 18.18 6.17 12.83
N LEU A 298 19.43 5.92 12.43
CA LEU A 298 19.81 5.85 11.03
C LEU A 298 19.56 4.43 10.54
N HIS A 299 18.62 4.24 9.63
CA HIS A 299 18.23 2.95 9.08
C HIS A 299 18.77 2.82 7.64
N LEU A 300 19.66 1.84 7.47
CA LEU A 300 20.27 1.46 6.21
C LEU A 300 19.85 0.02 5.87
N SER A 301 19.83 -0.30 4.58
CA SER A 301 19.64 -1.67 4.10
C SER A 301 20.21 -1.81 2.70
N ASP A 302 20.47 -3.05 2.28
CA ASP A 302 20.81 -3.39 0.89
C ASP A 302 22.00 -2.54 0.40
N LEU A 303 23.14 -2.67 1.11
CA LEU A 303 24.39 -2.01 0.76
C LEU A 303 25.08 -2.72 -0.41
N HIS A 304 24.95 -4.05 -0.48
CA HIS A 304 25.53 -4.94 -1.49
C HIS A 304 26.97 -4.59 -1.87
N PHE A 305 27.87 -4.55 -0.88
CA PHE A 305 29.30 -4.46 -1.16
C PHE A 305 29.71 -5.61 -2.08
N GLY A 306 30.35 -5.28 -3.21
CA GLY A 306 30.65 -6.24 -4.25
C GLY A 306 30.62 -5.63 -5.65
N PRO A 307 30.61 -6.45 -6.72
CA PRO A 307 30.69 -6.00 -8.12
C PRO A 307 29.53 -5.09 -8.56
N HIS A 308 28.38 -5.22 -7.88
CA HIS A 308 27.11 -4.57 -8.23
C HIS A 308 26.80 -3.33 -7.39
N CYS A 309 27.72 -2.96 -6.49
CA CYS A 309 27.65 -1.72 -5.75
C CYS A 309 27.69 -0.51 -6.70
N ILE A 310 26.95 0.55 -6.40
CA ILE A 310 26.87 1.78 -7.21
C ILE A 310 28.23 2.41 -7.43
N GLU A 311 29.13 2.28 -6.47
CA GLU A 311 30.52 2.70 -6.59
C GLU A 311 31.43 1.50 -6.86
N LYS A 312 32.55 1.73 -7.56
CA LYS A 312 33.58 0.70 -7.72
C LYS A 312 34.16 0.32 -6.35
N PRO A 313 34.53 -0.94 -6.10
CA PRO A 313 35.03 -1.41 -4.78
C PRO A 313 36.14 -0.53 -4.19
N GLU A 314 37.07 -0.09 -5.04
CA GLU A 314 38.21 0.78 -4.72
C GLU A 314 37.82 2.20 -4.25
N ASN A 315 36.60 2.67 -4.55
CA ASN A 315 36.08 3.99 -4.16
C ASN A 315 34.80 3.93 -3.32
N ALA A 316 34.19 2.74 -3.17
CA ALA A 316 32.84 2.58 -2.64
C ALA A 316 32.72 3.02 -1.19
N ILE A 317 33.68 2.62 -0.37
CA ILE A 317 33.68 2.95 1.06
C ILE A 317 33.77 4.46 1.25
N SER A 318 34.81 5.07 0.69
CA SER A 318 35.07 6.49 0.82
C SER A 318 33.87 7.31 0.34
N ARG A 319 33.41 7.12 -0.89
CA ARG A 319 32.37 7.99 -1.45
C ARG A 319 31.00 7.82 -0.81
N GLN A 320 30.57 6.58 -0.55
CA GLN A 320 29.25 6.36 0.07
C GLN A 320 29.22 6.87 1.49
N PHE A 321 30.25 6.56 2.29
CA PHE A 321 30.34 7.06 3.65
C PHE A 321 30.49 8.58 3.69
N PHE A 322 31.35 9.18 2.85
CA PHE A 322 31.51 10.63 2.81
C PHE A 322 30.21 11.34 2.43
N ARG A 323 29.46 10.85 1.43
CA ARG A 323 28.17 11.45 1.05
C ARG A 323 27.14 11.33 2.16
N LEU A 324 27.01 10.16 2.78
CA LEU A 324 26.11 9.94 3.92
C LEU A 324 26.47 10.87 5.08
N LYS A 325 27.74 10.87 5.49
CA LYS A 325 28.24 11.75 6.54
C LYS A 325 27.97 13.23 6.21
N PHE A 326 28.24 13.65 4.98
CA PHE A 326 28.05 15.03 4.54
C PHE A 326 26.59 15.47 4.69
N VAL A 327 25.62 14.69 4.21
CA VAL A 327 24.20 15.05 4.34
C VAL A 327 23.76 15.05 5.80
N LEU A 328 24.22 14.09 6.60
CA LEU A 328 23.87 14.03 8.03
C LEU A 328 24.46 15.22 8.81
N GLU A 329 25.68 15.65 8.51
CA GLU A 329 26.29 16.82 9.16
C GLU A 329 25.65 18.13 8.68
N LYS A 330 25.41 18.27 7.36
CA LYS A 330 24.74 19.42 6.75
C LYS A 330 23.36 19.65 7.37
N ASP A 331 22.58 18.58 7.53
CA ASP A 331 21.22 18.64 8.04
C ASP A 331 21.17 18.54 9.59
N SER A 332 22.32 18.56 10.27
CA SER A 332 22.43 18.44 11.73
C SER A 332 21.73 17.20 12.31
N ILE A 333 21.88 16.07 11.63
CA ILE A 333 21.27 14.78 11.96
C ILE A 333 22.29 13.92 12.71
N PHE A 334 22.07 13.78 14.02
CA PHE A 334 22.97 13.03 14.91
C PHE A 334 22.27 11.78 15.46
N PRO A 335 22.38 10.61 14.78
CA PRO A 335 21.72 9.38 15.21
C PRO A 335 22.22 8.89 16.57
N ASP A 336 21.32 8.28 17.33
CA ASP A 336 21.59 7.56 18.58
C ASP A 336 21.94 6.09 18.32
N PHE A 337 21.42 5.53 17.22
CA PHE A 337 21.67 4.17 16.74
C PHE A 337 21.79 4.16 15.22
N VAL A 338 22.52 3.17 14.72
CA VAL A 338 22.48 2.77 13.32
C VAL A 338 21.91 1.37 13.26
N VAL A 339 20.99 1.13 12.34
CA VAL A 339 20.41 -0.17 12.07
C VAL A 339 20.69 -0.51 10.61
N ILE A 340 21.19 -1.72 10.36
CA ILE A 340 21.42 -2.27 9.03
C ILE A 340 20.59 -3.55 8.90
N THR A 341 19.53 -3.49 8.09
CA THR A 341 18.52 -4.56 7.98
C THR A 341 18.82 -5.58 6.89
N GLY A 342 20.09 -5.99 6.73
CA GLY A 342 20.49 -7.04 5.78
C GLY A 342 21.10 -6.53 4.48
N ASP A 343 21.54 -7.50 3.68
CA ASP A 343 22.21 -7.35 2.39
C ASP A 343 23.40 -6.40 2.44
N LEU A 344 24.30 -6.68 3.39
CA LEU A 344 25.58 -5.99 3.46
C LEU A 344 26.47 -6.33 2.27
N SER A 345 26.53 -7.62 1.94
CA SER A 345 27.33 -8.17 0.84
C SER A 345 26.46 -8.47 -0.38
N TRP A 346 27.08 -8.69 -1.54
CA TRP A 346 26.37 -9.07 -2.75
C TRP A 346 26.17 -10.59 -2.86
N SER A 347 27.10 -11.39 -2.34
CA SER A 347 27.12 -12.84 -2.52
C SER A 347 27.62 -13.62 -1.30
N GLY A 348 27.75 -12.94 -0.15
CA GLY A 348 28.33 -13.49 1.07
C GLY A 348 29.82 -13.79 0.97
N HIS A 349 30.52 -13.23 -0.04
CA HIS A 349 31.94 -13.52 -0.24
C HIS A 349 32.79 -12.80 0.84
N PRO A 350 33.79 -13.46 1.47
CA PRO A 350 34.59 -12.86 2.56
C PRO A 350 35.23 -11.49 2.23
N ASN A 351 35.65 -11.28 0.98
CA ASN A 351 36.20 -9.99 0.54
C ASN A 351 35.17 -8.85 0.59
N GLU A 352 33.89 -9.14 0.35
CA GLU A 352 32.80 -8.15 0.45
C GLU A 352 32.62 -7.68 1.90
N TYR A 353 32.74 -8.60 2.87
CA TYR A 353 32.75 -8.26 4.29
C TYR A 353 33.98 -7.47 4.74
N THR A 354 35.12 -7.64 4.08
CA THR A 354 36.30 -6.80 4.34
C THR A 354 36.00 -5.33 3.97
N ILE A 355 35.30 -5.11 2.87
CA ILE A 355 34.86 -3.77 2.46
C ILE A 355 33.83 -3.22 3.46
N ALA A 356 32.84 -4.05 3.83
CA ALA A 356 31.85 -3.70 4.83
C ALA A 356 32.48 -3.30 6.17
N GLU A 357 33.52 -4.03 6.62
CA GLU A 357 34.21 -3.76 7.88
C GLU A 357 34.83 -2.37 7.89
N ILE A 358 35.49 -1.96 6.79
CA ILE A 358 36.09 -0.61 6.70
C ILE A 358 34.99 0.45 6.78
N PHE A 359 33.90 0.30 6.02
CA PHE A 359 32.75 1.22 6.06
C PHE A 359 32.17 1.35 7.48
N LEU A 360 31.95 0.22 8.16
CA LEU A 360 31.40 0.22 9.52
C LEU A 360 32.38 0.77 10.56
N GLU A 361 33.68 0.57 10.37
CA GLU A 361 34.71 1.15 11.23
C GLU A 361 34.75 2.69 11.12
N GLU A 362 34.59 3.23 9.91
CA GLU A 362 34.44 4.67 9.68
C GLU A 362 33.15 5.20 10.31
N LEU A 363 32.03 4.50 10.09
CA LEU A 363 30.74 4.85 10.67
C LEU A 363 30.76 4.82 12.21
N ALA A 364 31.38 3.80 12.81
CA ALA A 364 31.56 3.71 14.26
C ALA A 364 32.45 4.83 14.80
N SER A 365 33.50 5.21 14.08
CA SER A 365 34.41 6.28 14.47
C SER A 365 33.71 7.65 14.43
N TRP A 366 32.92 7.89 13.39
CA TRP A 366 32.08 9.08 13.28
C TRP A 366 31.02 9.13 14.37
N LEU A 367 30.26 8.04 14.58
CA LEU A 367 29.25 7.96 15.63
C LEU A 367 29.85 8.20 17.01
N ALA A 368 31.03 7.62 17.29
CA ALA A 368 31.77 7.85 18.52
C ALA A 368 32.08 9.35 18.73
N LYS A 369 32.54 10.03 17.68
CA LYS A 369 32.83 11.48 17.72
C LYS A 369 31.57 12.31 17.98
N ILE A 370 30.53 12.15 17.18
CA ILE A 370 29.32 13.00 17.27
C ILE A 370 28.53 12.76 18.56
N ARG A 371 28.62 11.56 19.15
CA ARG A 371 27.95 11.19 20.40
C ARG A 371 28.84 11.25 21.63
N LYS A 372 30.12 11.63 21.48
CA LYS A 372 31.13 11.62 22.56
C LYS A 372 31.19 10.27 23.28
N LEU A 373 31.14 9.19 22.52
CA LEU A 373 31.21 7.81 23.01
C LEU A 373 32.61 7.24 22.80
N SER A 374 32.96 6.20 23.56
CA SER A 374 34.09 5.35 23.15
C SER A 374 33.75 4.64 21.85
N LYS A 375 34.76 4.33 21.03
CA LYS A 375 34.56 3.57 19.78
C LYS A 375 33.87 2.22 20.04
N ARG A 376 34.20 1.57 21.16
CA ARG A 376 33.53 0.35 21.65
C ARG A 376 32.02 0.56 21.87
N ALA A 377 31.64 1.63 22.57
CA ALA A 377 30.23 1.95 22.81
C ALA A 377 29.48 2.34 21.54
N ALA A 378 30.15 3.01 20.58
CA ALA A 378 29.58 3.31 19.28
C ALA A 378 29.31 2.05 18.45
N ARG A 379 30.25 1.09 18.39
CA ARG A 379 30.03 -0.20 17.72
C ARG A 379 28.81 -0.94 18.26
N ARG A 380 28.59 -0.92 19.58
CA ARG A 380 27.40 -1.53 20.20
C ARG A 380 26.07 -0.89 19.80
N ARG A 381 26.09 0.33 19.27
CA ARG A 381 24.91 1.07 18.79
C ARG A 381 24.69 0.91 17.28
N ILE A 382 25.55 0.17 16.60
CA ILE A 382 25.36 -0.26 15.22
C ILE A 382 24.81 -1.69 15.28
N LEU A 383 23.56 -1.86 14.87
CA LEU A 383 22.83 -3.12 14.92
C LEU A 383 22.75 -3.68 13.50
N ILE A 384 23.17 -4.93 13.33
CA ILE A 384 23.36 -5.55 12.01
C ILE A 384 22.67 -6.92 12.04
N LEU A 385 21.92 -7.23 11.00
CA LEU A 385 21.35 -8.55 10.74
C LEU A 385 21.60 -8.94 9.28
N PRO A 386 21.59 -10.24 8.92
CA PRO A 386 21.87 -10.69 7.56
C PRO A 386 20.65 -10.57 6.65
N GLY A 387 20.88 -10.29 5.37
CA GLY A 387 19.89 -10.48 4.31
C GLY A 387 20.16 -11.73 3.48
N ASN A 388 19.41 -11.97 2.40
CA ASN A 388 19.56 -13.17 1.58
C ASN A 388 20.86 -13.17 0.74
N HIS A 389 21.42 -11.99 0.45
CA HIS A 389 22.72 -11.86 -0.20
C HIS A 389 23.90 -12.04 0.76
N ASP A 390 23.66 -12.09 2.07
CA ASP A 390 24.70 -12.32 3.08
C ASP A 390 25.04 -13.80 3.31
N ALA A 391 24.28 -14.71 2.69
CA ALA A 391 24.70 -16.10 2.61
C ALA A 391 25.79 -16.25 1.56
N ALA A 392 26.86 -16.98 1.89
CA ALA A 392 27.93 -17.30 0.96
C ALA A 392 27.41 -18.24 -0.14
N TRP A 393 27.04 -17.66 -1.29
CA TRP A 393 26.44 -18.40 -2.40
C TRP A 393 27.35 -19.48 -2.97
N SER A 394 28.67 -19.30 -2.84
CA SER A 394 29.65 -20.33 -3.22
C SER A 394 29.50 -21.62 -2.41
N LEU A 395 29.00 -21.54 -1.18
CA LEU A 395 28.73 -22.69 -0.31
C LEU A 395 27.35 -23.31 -0.54
N THR A 396 26.44 -22.59 -1.21
CA THR A 396 25.08 -23.06 -1.51
C THR A 396 24.88 -23.46 -2.96
N ASN A 397 25.88 -23.24 -3.82
CA ASN A 397 25.80 -23.54 -5.25
C ASN A 397 25.55 -25.03 -5.50
N GLY A 398 24.47 -25.33 -6.23
CA GLY A 398 24.06 -26.68 -6.55
C GLY A 398 23.22 -27.38 -5.48
N LEU A 399 22.97 -26.73 -4.34
CA LEU A 399 22.01 -27.22 -3.34
C LEU A 399 20.58 -26.94 -3.80
N LYS A 400 19.71 -27.90 -3.60
CA LYS A 400 18.26 -27.77 -3.80
C LYS A 400 17.59 -27.39 -2.48
N PRO A 401 16.40 -26.78 -2.53
CA PRO A 401 15.61 -26.49 -1.32
C PRO A 401 15.31 -27.73 -0.45
N GLU A 402 15.32 -28.93 -1.05
CA GLU A 402 15.12 -30.19 -0.33
C GLU A 402 16.35 -30.67 0.44
N ASP A 403 17.54 -30.12 0.14
CA ASP A 403 18.80 -30.45 0.81
C ASP A 403 18.85 -29.80 2.20
N THR A 404 18.07 -30.39 3.11
CA THR A 404 17.97 -29.97 4.51
C THR A 404 19.08 -30.63 5.32
N GLY A 405 20.02 -29.83 5.83
CA GLY A 405 21.14 -30.32 6.65
C GLY A 405 21.91 -29.20 7.34
N GLU A 406 22.80 -29.57 8.26
CA GLU A 406 23.61 -28.65 9.06
C GLU A 406 24.38 -27.63 8.19
N TRP A 407 24.70 -27.99 6.95
CA TRP A 407 25.39 -27.18 5.93
C TRP A 407 24.75 -25.82 5.66
N VAL A 408 23.42 -25.69 5.79
CA VAL A 408 22.73 -24.43 5.50
C VAL A 408 23.07 -23.34 6.53
N HIS A 409 23.33 -23.72 7.79
CA HIS A 409 23.82 -22.80 8.80
C HIS A 409 25.20 -22.23 8.41
N TYR A 410 26.04 -23.03 7.74
CA TYR A 410 27.38 -22.59 7.36
C TYR A 410 27.40 -21.53 6.27
N ALA A 411 26.33 -21.40 5.47
CA ALA A 411 26.23 -20.35 4.46
C ALA A 411 26.35 -18.94 5.07
N LEU A 412 25.85 -18.74 6.28
CA LEU A 412 25.98 -17.48 7.03
C LEU A 412 27.25 -17.42 7.91
N SER A 413 28.13 -18.42 7.89
CA SER A 413 29.37 -18.40 8.68
C SER A 413 30.27 -17.18 8.38
N PRO A 414 30.46 -16.77 7.10
CA PRO A 414 31.23 -15.56 6.81
C PRO A 414 30.61 -14.30 7.42
N PHE A 415 29.28 -14.15 7.34
CA PHE A 415 28.55 -13.06 7.99
C PHE A 415 28.72 -13.09 9.51
N ALA A 416 28.52 -14.25 10.16
CA ALA A 416 28.64 -14.38 11.61
C ALA A 416 30.06 -14.03 12.09
N ASN A 417 31.09 -14.54 11.40
CA ASN A 417 32.49 -14.22 11.68
C ASN A 417 32.78 -12.73 11.56
N PHE A 418 32.25 -12.09 10.51
CA PHE A 418 32.36 -10.65 10.32
C PHE A 418 31.71 -9.84 11.44
N VAL A 419 30.44 -10.14 11.81
CA VAL A 419 29.73 -9.44 12.88
C VAL A 419 30.44 -9.61 14.23
N ASN A 420 30.88 -10.83 14.53
CA ASN A 420 31.61 -11.16 15.75
C ASN A 420 32.94 -10.38 15.82
N LYS A 421 33.67 -10.32 14.71
CA LYS A 421 34.92 -9.54 14.59
C LYS A 421 34.66 -8.05 14.78
N PHE A 422 33.69 -7.48 14.07
CA PHE A 422 33.35 -6.06 14.16
C PHE A 422 33.02 -5.66 15.60
N HIS A 423 32.19 -6.45 16.29
CA HIS A 423 31.84 -6.21 17.69
C HIS A 423 32.86 -6.72 18.70
N ARG A 424 34.01 -7.24 18.26
CA ARG A 424 35.09 -7.76 19.12
C ARG A 424 34.63 -8.83 20.10
N GLY A 425 33.71 -9.69 19.68
CA GLY A 425 33.15 -10.80 20.46
C GLY A 425 32.19 -10.37 21.58
N GLU A 426 31.92 -9.08 21.79
CA GLU A 426 30.91 -8.63 22.77
C GLU A 426 29.48 -8.96 22.34
N ILE A 427 29.32 -9.16 21.05
CA ILE A 427 28.10 -9.54 20.38
C ILE A 427 28.49 -10.77 19.60
N ILE A 428 27.83 -11.88 19.93
CA ILE A 428 28.01 -13.15 19.24
C ILE A 428 26.77 -13.36 18.39
N TRP A 429 26.95 -13.35 17.08
CA TRP A 429 26.02 -13.92 16.12
C TRP A 429 26.23 -15.42 16.08
N ASP A 430 25.22 -16.11 16.59
CA ASP A 430 25.17 -17.56 16.67
C ASP A 430 24.20 -18.07 15.61
N LEU A 431 24.67 -18.99 14.79
CA LEU A 431 23.91 -19.58 13.69
C LEU A 431 22.78 -20.48 14.17
N GLU A 432 22.87 -20.98 15.41
CA GLU A 432 21.83 -21.76 16.07
C GLU A 432 20.74 -20.87 16.67
N HIS A 433 21.05 -19.60 16.94
CA HIS A 433 20.15 -18.63 17.55
C HIS A 433 19.84 -17.48 16.57
N PRO A 434 18.91 -17.67 15.62
CA PRO A 434 18.57 -16.70 14.57
C PRO A 434 17.88 -15.43 15.11
N CYS A 435 17.69 -15.29 16.42
CA CYS A 435 17.17 -14.08 17.04
C CYS A 435 18.09 -13.56 18.14
N GLN A 436 18.22 -12.23 18.22
CA GLN A 436 18.96 -11.57 19.30
C GLN A 436 18.18 -10.44 19.92
N LYS A 437 18.25 -10.33 21.24
CA LYS A 437 17.74 -9.16 21.97
C LYS A 437 18.87 -8.24 22.40
N ARG A 438 18.69 -6.94 22.16
CA ARG A 438 19.60 -5.87 22.59
C ARG A 438 18.83 -4.81 23.37
N CYS A 439 19.13 -4.66 24.65
CA CYS A 439 18.51 -3.64 25.49
C CYS A 439 19.49 -2.50 25.78
N PHE A 440 19.03 -1.27 25.62
CA PHE A 440 19.75 -0.05 25.94
C PHE A 440 18.99 0.72 27.01
N LYS A 441 19.71 1.23 28.01
CA LYS A 441 19.10 2.03 29.09
C LYS A 441 18.89 3.49 28.69
N GLN A 442 19.77 4.03 27.84
CA GLN A 442 19.78 5.44 27.44
C GLN A 442 20.08 5.58 25.94
N PRO A 443 19.05 5.83 25.11
CA PRO A 443 17.63 5.83 25.46
C PRO A 443 17.12 4.41 25.79
N SER A 444 15.99 4.34 26.50
CA SER A 444 15.36 3.08 26.94
C SER A 444 14.70 2.38 25.74
N ILE A 445 15.44 1.51 25.06
CA ILE A 445 15.00 0.83 23.84
C ILE A 445 15.45 -0.63 23.86
N ALA A 446 14.57 -1.53 23.45
CA ALA A 446 14.89 -2.91 23.15
C ALA A 446 14.78 -3.17 21.65
N PHE A 447 15.83 -3.71 21.05
CA PHE A 447 15.83 -4.21 19.69
C PHE A 447 15.79 -5.74 19.70
N ILE A 448 14.97 -6.31 18.82
CA ILE A 448 14.87 -7.75 18.59
C ILE A 448 15.24 -7.97 17.13
N LEU A 449 16.44 -8.50 16.91
CA LEU A 449 17.00 -8.79 15.60
C LEU A 449 16.56 -10.19 15.23
N ILE A 450 15.94 -10.37 14.08
CA ILE A 450 15.39 -11.63 13.59
C ILE A 450 16.02 -11.91 12.22
N SER A 451 16.80 -12.99 12.13
CA SER A 451 17.31 -13.48 10.86
C SER A 451 16.16 -14.09 10.06
N THR A 452 15.85 -13.51 8.91
CA THR A 452 14.92 -14.08 7.93
C THR A 452 15.65 -14.72 6.76
N SER A 453 16.95 -15.00 6.92
CA SER A 453 17.86 -15.46 5.86
C SER A 453 18.43 -16.85 6.19
N HIS A 454 17.68 -17.65 6.95
CA HIS A 454 18.19 -18.90 7.52
C HIS A 454 18.41 -19.99 6.47
N PHE A 455 17.55 -20.06 5.44
CA PHE A 455 17.66 -20.98 4.30
C PHE A 455 17.56 -20.20 2.98
N VAL A 456 18.63 -19.50 2.63
CA VAL A 456 18.70 -18.71 1.39
C VAL A 456 19.81 -19.22 0.49
N THR A 457 19.47 -19.50 -0.75
CA THR A 457 20.44 -19.82 -1.81
C THR A 457 20.33 -18.78 -2.92
N LYS A 458 21.28 -18.80 -3.85
CA LYS A 458 21.19 -17.93 -5.03
C LYS A 458 19.94 -18.24 -5.86
N GLU A 459 19.56 -19.51 -5.94
CA GLU A 459 18.42 -20.02 -6.70
C GLU A 459 17.09 -19.86 -5.93
N ASN A 460 17.14 -19.81 -4.60
CA ASN A 460 15.99 -19.55 -3.73
C ASN A 460 16.32 -18.41 -2.75
N PRO A 461 16.21 -17.15 -3.21
CA PRO A 461 16.48 -15.97 -2.38
C PRO A 461 15.34 -15.63 -1.42
N LYS A 462 14.31 -16.49 -1.29
CA LYS A 462 13.16 -16.24 -0.43
C LYS A 462 13.56 -16.30 1.03
N GLY A 463 12.98 -15.40 1.82
CA GLY A 463 13.19 -15.40 3.26
C GLY A 463 12.66 -16.67 3.90
N GLU A 464 13.46 -17.24 4.78
CA GLU A 464 13.09 -18.38 5.60
C GLU A 464 13.60 -18.15 7.01
N PHE A 465 12.78 -18.48 7.98
CA PHE A 465 13.18 -18.48 9.37
C PHE A 465 13.07 -19.89 9.91
N GLY A 466 14.14 -20.36 10.56
CA GLY A 466 14.24 -21.73 11.05
C GLY A 466 13.11 -22.12 12.01
N ASN A 467 13.07 -23.41 12.33
CA ASN A 467 12.09 -23.93 13.28
C ASN A 467 12.16 -23.17 14.61
N ASN A 468 10.99 -22.89 15.21
CA ASN A 468 10.83 -22.25 16.52
C ASN A 468 11.21 -20.75 16.60
N VAL A 469 11.58 -20.09 15.49
CA VAL A 469 11.88 -18.65 15.50
C VAL A 469 10.69 -17.84 16.02
N GLN A 470 9.48 -18.20 15.62
CA GLN A 470 8.26 -17.53 16.06
C GLN A 470 8.09 -17.57 17.59
N ASP A 471 8.38 -18.70 18.22
CA ASP A 471 8.24 -18.89 19.66
C ASP A 471 9.33 -18.12 20.41
N LEU A 472 10.55 -18.14 19.89
CA LEU A 472 11.66 -17.34 20.42
C LEU A 472 11.37 -15.84 20.32
N VAL A 473 10.78 -15.36 19.22
CA VAL A 473 10.38 -13.96 19.05
C VAL A 473 9.34 -13.56 20.09
N VAL A 474 8.31 -14.38 20.28
CA VAL A 474 7.29 -14.17 21.34
C VAL A 474 7.96 -14.10 22.70
N GLU A 475 8.78 -15.09 23.03
CA GLU A 475 9.49 -15.16 24.30
C GLU A 475 10.36 -13.91 24.53
N LEU A 476 11.12 -13.48 23.53
CA LEU A 476 11.99 -12.30 23.63
C LEU A 476 11.18 -11.02 23.83
N LEU A 477 10.04 -10.87 23.16
CA LEU A 477 9.15 -9.72 23.30
C LEU A 477 8.44 -9.71 24.66
N GLU A 478 8.00 -10.86 25.17
CA GLU A 478 7.32 -10.99 26.47
C GLU A 478 8.29 -10.75 27.62
N LYS A 479 9.51 -11.30 27.52
CA LYS A 479 10.60 -11.08 28.49
C LYS A 479 11.20 -9.68 28.39
N THR A 480 10.78 -8.85 27.44
CA THR A 480 11.17 -7.46 27.37
C THR A 480 10.22 -6.65 28.24
N ASP A 481 10.67 -6.32 29.44
CA ASP A 481 9.91 -5.56 30.42
C ASP A 481 9.46 -4.21 29.83
N VAL A 482 8.16 -4.12 29.54
CA VAL A 482 7.48 -2.92 29.03
C VAL A 482 7.58 -1.72 29.97
N LYS A 483 7.87 -1.94 31.25
CA LYS A 483 8.14 -0.85 32.20
C LYS A 483 9.57 -0.31 32.09
N ARG A 484 10.48 -1.06 31.47
CA ARG A 484 11.92 -0.72 31.36
C ARG A 484 12.38 -0.36 29.95
N ALA A 485 11.63 -0.72 28.91
CA ALA A 485 11.89 -0.37 27.52
C ALA A 485 10.79 0.56 26.99
N LEU A 486 11.12 1.82 26.73
CA LEU A 486 10.18 2.78 26.16
C LEU A 486 9.75 2.39 24.74
N PHE A 487 10.62 1.73 23.97
CA PHE A 487 10.29 1.18 22.65
C PHE A 487 10.83 -0.25 22.48
N ARG A 488 10.03 -1.12 21.86
CA ARG A 488 10.39 -2.47 21.41
C ARG A 488 10.36 -2.51 19.89
N ILE A 489 11.53 -2.64 19.28
CA ILE A 489 11.70 -2.53 17.83
C ILE A 489 12.17 -3.88 17.29
N CYS A 490 11.40 -4.47 16.37
CA CYS A 490 11.81 -5.66 15.66
C CYS A 490 12.55 -5.28 14.38
N LEU A 491 13.65 -5.98 14.09
CA LEU A 491 14.50 -5.77 12.93
C LEU A 491 14.58 -7.08 12.14
N PHE A 492 14.31 -7.06 10.85
CA PHE A 492 14.52 -8.19 9.94
C PHE A 492 14.71 -7.72 8.50
N HIS A 493 15.16 -8.59 7.59
CA HIS A 493 15.46 -8.18 6.21
C HIS A 493 14.21 -8.26 5.32
N HIS A 494 13.69 -9.46 5.10
CA HIS A 494 12.53 -9.72 4.26
C HIS A 494 11.23 -9.14 4.81
N ASN A 495 10.38 -8.61 3.94
CA ASN A 495 9.08 -8.07 4.32
C ASN A 495 8.10 -9.13 4.87
N LEU A 496 7.06 -8.69 5.59
CA LEU A 496 5.95 -9.54 6.06
C LEU A 496 4.75 -9.54 5.10
N ARG A 497 4.76 -8.70 4.07
CA ARG A 497 3.65 -8.58 3.11
C ARG A 497 3.99 -9.38 1.87
N SER A 498 3.07 -10.27 1.46
CA SER A 498 3.12 -10.87 0.13
C SER A 498 2.78 -9.75 -0.87
N PHE A 499 3.78 -9.06 -1.41
CA PHE A 499 3.56 -8.17 -2.55
C PHE A 499 3.17 -9.07 -3.72
N HIS A 500 1.98 -8.85 -4.29
CA HIS A 500 1.33 -9.78 -5.23
C HIS A 500 2.14 -10.12 -6.50
N ASN A 501 3.32 -9.53 -6.72
CA ASN A 501 4.16 -9.74 -7.89
C ASN A 501 5.65 -10.02 -7.59
N GLU A 502 6.06 -10.18 -6.33
CA GLU A 502 7.47 -10.44 -6.01
C GLU A 502 7.60 -11.83 -5.43
N GLY A 503 8.06 -12.79 -6.25
CA GLY A 503 8.41 -14.13 -5.81
C GLY A 503 9.62 -14.19 -4.85
N ILE A 504 9.92 -13.11 -4.14
CA ILE A 504 11.07 -12.89 -3.27
C ILE A 504 10.55 -12.26 -1.97
N THR A 505 9.68 -12.96 -1.24
CA THR A 505 9.26 -12.60 0.13
C THR A 505 9.63 -13.74 1.06
N ILE A 506 9.30 -13.62 2.35
CA ILE A 506 9.30 -14.80 3.24
C ILE A 506 8.34 -15.85 2.65
N LYS A 507 8.69 -17.15 2.72
CA LYS A 507 7.79 -18.26 2.36
C LYS A 507 6.40 -18.04 2.98
N ASP A 508 5.32 -18.16 2.21
CA ASP A 508 3.98 -17.70 2.62
C ASP A 508 3.49 -18.29 3.97
N GLY A 509 3.74 -19.58 4.21
CA GLY A 509 3.37 -20.26 5.46
C GLY A 509 4.15 -19.75 6.66
N GLU A 510 5.45 -19.52 6.50
CA GLU A 510 6.31 -18.93 7.51
C GLU A 510 5.91 -17.48 7.75
N SER A 511 5.76 -16.67 6.71
CA SER A 511 5.29 -15.29 6.84
C SER A 511 4.01 -15.21 7.69
N ALA A 512 3.05 -16.14 7.52
CA ALA A 512 1.85 -16.19 8.36
C ALA A 512 2.15 -16.47 9.85
N LEU A 513 3.03 -17.42 10.17
CA LEU A 513 3.41 -17.76 11.54
C LEU A 513 4.11 -16.59 12.24
N LEU A 514 5.09 -15.96 11.61
CA LEU A 514 5.80 -14.82 12.18
C LEU A 514 4.87 -13.62 12.34
N ARG A 515 4.00 -13.36 11.36
CA ARG A 515 2.96 -12.33 11.46
C ARG A 515 2.05 -12.55 12.67
N PHE A 516 1.66 -13.78 12.94
CA PHE A 516 0.83 -14.12 14.10
C PHE A 516 1.59 -13.96 15.42
N ALA A 517 2.82 -14.47 15.50
CA ALA A 517 3.69 -14.33 16.66
C ALA A 517 3.94 -12.87 17.04
N LEU A 518 4.20 -12.02 16.04
CA LEU A 518 4.41 -10.60 16.26
C LEU A 518 3.15 -9.84 16.69
N CYS A 519 1.95 -10.43 16.64
CA CYS A 519 0.74 -9.72 17.10
C CYS A 519 0.52 -9.80 18.59
N LYS A 520 1.06 -10.83 19.26
CA LYS A 520 0.89 -11.07 20.68
C LYS A 520 2.15 -11.76 21.23
N PRO A 521 3.06 -11.01 21.86
CA PRO A 521 3.07 -9.55 22.09
C PRO A 521 3.43 -8.71 20.84
N ALA A 522 2.80 -7.54 20.67
CA ALA A 522 3.11 -6.63 19.56
C ALA A 522 4.36 -5.79 19.81
N PRO A 523 5.33 -5.70 18.86
CA PRO A 523 6.36 -4.68 18.92
C PRO A 523 5.76 -3.30 18.64
N ASP A 524 6.50 -2.27 19.04
CA ASP A 524 6.13 -0.87 18.82
C ASP A 524 6.45 -0.41 17.40
N LEU A 525 7.45 -1.03 16.76
CA LEU A 525 7.87 -0.71 15.40
C LEU A 525 8.61 -1.91 14.79
N ILE A 526 8.42 -2.11 13.49
CA ILE A 526 9.25 -3.00 12.66
C ILE A 526 10.11 -2.15 11.73
N LEU A 527 11.40 -2.46 11.61
CA LEU A 527 12.27 -1.92 10.56
C LEU A 527 12.75 -3.06 9.65
N HIS A 528 12.64 -2.89 8.34
CA HIS A 528 13.12 -3.89 7.38
C HIS A 528 13.65 -3.30 6.06
N GLY A 529 14.17 -4.16 5.19
CA GLY A 529 14.72 -3.82 3.87
C GLY A 529 14.12 -4.66 2.75
N HIS A 530 14.97 -5.16 1.86
CA HIS A 530 14.70 -6.21 0.86
C HIS A 530 13.85 -5.79 -0.35
N VAL A 531 12.87 -4.91 -0.17
CA VAL A 531 11.99 -4.45 -1.26
C VAL A 531 12.63 -3.38 -2.13
N HIS A 532 13.85 -2.94 -1.80
CA HIS A 532 14.56 -1.85 -2.46
C HIS A 532 13.78 -0.51 -2.52
N GLN A 533 12.69 -0.37 -1.77
CA GLN A 533 11.80 0.79 -1.77
C GLN A 533 11.44 1.26 -0.35
N GLY A 534 11.54 2.57 -0.13
CA GLY A 534 11.08 3.21 1.10
C GLY A 534 9.57 3.25 1.23
N GLU A 535 9.07 2.72 2.33
CA GLU A 535 7.67 2.85 2.70
C GLU A 535 7.45 2.79 4.21
N THR A 536 6.35 3.37 4.66
CA THR A 536 5.84 3.20 6.01
C THR A 536 4.38 2.82 5.94
N ASP A 537 3.97 1.81 6.69
CA ASP A 537 2.56 1.42 6.76
C ASP A 537 2.30 0.66 8.07
N VAL A 538 1.08 0.18 8.23
CA VAL A 538 0.64 -0.63 9.34
C VAL A 538 0.29 -2.02 8.84
N PHE A 539 0.87 -3.01 9.48
CA PHE A 539 0.54 -4.39 9.27
C PHE A 539 -0.48 -4.87 10.33
N GLN A 540 -1.55 -5.54 9.87
CA GLN A 540 -2.53 -6.19 10.75
C GLN A 540 -2.95 -7.52 10.09
N PRO A 541 -2.52 -8.70 10.61
CA PRO A 541 -2.78 -9.98 9.95
C PRO A 541 -4.27 -10.32 9.91
N ARG A 542 -4.99 -9.92 10.95
CA ARG A 542 -6.42 -10.19 11.10
C ARG A 542 -7.10 -9.09 11.89
N LYS A 543 -8.34 -8.77 11.51
CA LYS A 543 -9.21 -7.86 12.28
C LYS A 543 -9.30 -8.31 13.74
N GLY A 544 -9.04 -7.39 14.65
CA GLY A 544 -9.04 -7.65 16.11
C GLY A 544 -7.68 -8.05 16.69
N LEU A 545 -6.65 -8.25 15.87
CA LEU A 545 -5.26 -8.32 16.34
C LEU A 545 -4.61 -6.93 16.37
N ASN A 546 -3.50 -6.83 17.10
CA ASN A 546 -2.75 -5.57 17.20
C ASN A 546 -2.27 -5.12 15.83
N LYS A 547 -2.35 -3.80 15.61
CA LYS A 547 -1.76 -3.13 14.47
C LYS A 547 -0.28 -2.90 14.76
N ILE A 548 0.59 -3.29 13.84
CA ILE A 548 2.03 -3.19 14.00
C ILE A 548 2.55 -2.26 12.90
N PRO A 549 3.01 -1.06 13.25
CA PRO A 549 3.58 -0.19 12.26
C PRO A 549 4.96 -0.69 11.83
N TYR A 550 5.30 -0.42 10.57
CA TYR A 550 6.61 -0.75 10.02
C TYR A 550 7.16 0.37 9.16
N SER A 551 8.49 0.36 8.99
CA SER A 551 9.24 1.23 8.10
C SER A 551 10.21 0.37 7.29
N ALA A 552 9.97 0.27 5.98
CA ALA A 552 10.89 -0.31 5.02
C ALA A 552 11.79 0.80 4.46
N VAL A 553 13.08 0.52 4.26
CA VAL A 553 13.99 1.45 3.57
C VAL A 553 14.40 0.88 2.23
N GLY A 554 14.57 1.76 1.23
CA GLY A 554 15.15 1.36 -0.05
C GLY A 554 16.64 1.02 0.03
N SER A 555 17.22 0.67 -1.11
CA SER A 555 18.63 0.29 -1.14
C SER A 555 19.57 1.44 -0.93
N PHE A 556 20.58 1.24 -0.09
CA PHE A 556 21.60 2.26 0.08
C PHE A 556 22.61 2.28 -1.08
N GLY A 557 23.02 1.09 -1.57
CA GLY A 557 24.23 0.94 -2.36
C GLY A 557 24.09 0.23 -3.72
N VAL A 558 22.88 -0.13 -4.14
CA VAL A 558 22.67 -0.99 -5.32
C VAL A 558 22.56 -0.18 -6.61
N ARG A 559 23.11 -0.70 -7.71
CA ARG A 559 22.87 -0.13 -9.05
C ARG A 559 21.44 -0.41 -9.50
N SER A 560 20.80 0.56 -10.15
CA SER A 560 19.41 0.42 -10.62
C SER A 560 19.14 -0.85 -11.44
N LYS A 561 20.08 -1.24 -12.32
CA LYS A 561 19.94 -2.45 -13.15
C LYS A 561 19.91 -3.78 -12.38
N GLU A 562 20.29 -3.75 -11.11
CA GLU A 562 20.38 -4.93 -10.24
C GLU A 562 19.25 -4.95 -9.21
N ARG A 563 18.36 -3.95 -9.21
CA ARG A 563 17.22 -3.90 -8.30
C ARG A 563 16.02 -4.60 -8.93
N PRO A 564 15.48 -5.64 -8.28
CA PRO A 564 14.28 -6.32 -8.78
C PRO A 564 13.14 -5.31 -8.98
N GLY A 565 12.51 -5.35 -10.15
CA GLY A 565 11.32 -4.54 -10.43
C GLY A 565 11.59 -3.10 -10.88
N ASP A 566 12.82 -2.59 -10.95
CA ASP A 566 13.09 -1.22 -11.46
C ASP A 566 12.56 -1.02 -12.90
N GLU A 567 12.52 -2.07 -13.72
CA GLU A 567 11.95 -2.05 -15.07
C GLU A 567 10.41 -1.83 -15.08
N THR A 568 9.71 -2.28 -14.04
CA THR A 568 8.23 -2.26 -13.96
C THR A 568 7.70 -1.18 -13.02
N ARG A 569 8.47 -0.80 -12.00
CA ARG A 569 8.10 0.18 -10.95
C ARG A 569 8.59 1.60 -11.26
N GLY A 570 9.37 1.75 -12.32
CA GLY A 570 10.14 2.96 -12.58
C GLY A 570 11.41 2.98 -11.73
N ARG A 571 12.39 3.78 -12.16
CA ARG A 571 13.70 3.89 -11.51
C ARG A 571 13.54 4.30 -10.04
N VAL A 572 13.84 3.38 -9.11
CA VAL A 572 13.89 3.69 -7.68
C VAL A 572 15.24 4.36 -7.37
N ASP A 573 15.28 5.38 -6.53
CA ASP A 573 16.54 6.00 -6.10
C ASP A 573 17.18 5.14 -5.00
N ASN A 574 18.52 5.20 -4.84
CA ASN A 574 19.09 4.68 -3.60
C ASN A 574 18.56 5.51 -2.43
N GLU A 575 18.36 4.90 -1.27
CA GLU A 575 17.67 5.48 -0.14
C GLU A 575 18.32 5.12 1.21
N PHE A 576 18.19 6.01 2.18
CA PHE A 576 18.26 5.66 3.61
C PHE A 576 17.12 6.34 4.37
N ALA A 577 16.89 5.92 5.62
CA ALA A 577 15.85 6.48 6.47
C ALA A 577 16.39 7.00 7.80
N ILE A 578 15.81 8.10 8.27
CA ILE A 578 15.96 8.62 9.63
C ILE A 578 14.65 8.37 10.36
N VAL A 579 14.68 7.56 11.41
CA VAL A 579 13.52 7.24 12.23
C VAL A 579 13.67 7.94 13.58
N ASP A 580 12.83 8.95 13.81
CA ASP A 580 12.73 9.65 15.09
C ASP A 580 11.68 8.97 15.97
N LEU A 581 12.09 8.56 17.17
CA LEU A 581 11.22 8.03 18.21
C LEU A 581 10.91 9.14 19.20
N GLU A 582 9.63 9.38 19.48
CA GLU A 582 9.17 10.54 20.24
C GLU A 582 8.17 10.14 21.33
N THR A 583 8.17 10.90 22.43
CA THR A 583 7.18 10.77 23.51
C THR A 583 6.76 12.17 23.99
N ASP A 584 5.53 12.30 24.44
CA ASP A 584 5.02 13.47 25.16
C ASP A 584 4.84 13.16 26.67
N GLY A 585 5.28 11.99 27.12
CA GLY A 585 5.14 11.50 28.49
C GLY A 585 3.87 10.67 28.74
N THR A 586 2.86 10.75 27.87
CA THR A 586 1.63 9.94 27.97
C THR A 586 1.49 8.94 26.82
N GLY A 587 2.06 9.27 25.66
CA GLY A 587 2.08 8.46 24.46
C GLY A 587 3.47 8.33 23.85
N ARG A 588 3.54 7.49 22.82
CA ARG A 588 4.74 7.26 22.03
C ARG A 588 4.38 7.39 20.56
N ARG A 589 5.31 7.84 19.75
CA ARG A 589 5.18 7.82 18.29
C ARG A 589 6.52 7.67 17.61
N PHE A 590 6.48 7.40 16.31
CA PHE A 590 7.65 7.54 15.47
C PHE A 590 7.33 8.29 14.18
N VAL A 591 8.38 8.85 13.58
CA VAL A 591 8.34 9.55 12.29
C VAL A 591 9.53 9.09 11.46
N THR A 592 9.29 8.69 10.22
CA THR A 592 10.35 8.32 9.28
C THR A 592 10.55 9.41 8.24
N GLN A 593 11.79 9.86 8.06
CA GLN A 593 12.22 10.72 6.96
C GLN A 593 13.10 9.91 6.03
N PHE A 594 12.69 9.77 4.77
CA PHE A 594 13.50 9.12 3.74
C PHE A 594 14.45 10.13 3.10
N TYR A 595 15.63 9.66 2.72
CA TYR A 595 16.65 10.41 2.00
C TYR A 595 17.03 9.66 0.74
N ARG A 596 16.97 10.32 -0.42
CA ARG A 596 17.21 9.69 -1.72
C ARG A 596 18.46 10.22 -2.39
N LEU A 597 19.22 9.34 -3.01
CA LEU A 597 20.43 9.71 -3.76
C LEU A 597 20.03 10.16 -5.15
N ARG A 598 20.24 11.45 -5.45
CA ARG A 598 19.87 12.07 -6.71
C ARG A 598 21.08 12.68 -7.40
N TYR A 599 21.04 12.70 -8.71
CA TYR A 599 22.07 13.35 -9.51
C TYR A 599 21.79 14.85 -9.56
N SER A 600 22.65 15.65 -8.94
CA SER A 600 22.48 17.10 -8.90
C SER A 600 22.78 17.74 -10.26
N PRO A 601 22.21 18.93 -10.55
CA PRO A 601 22.57 19.71 -11.75
C PRO A 601 24.07 20.04 -11.85
N ALA A 602 24.78 20.05 -10.72
CA ALA A 602 26.22 20.29 -10.65
C ALA A 602 27.06 19.07 -11.10
N GLY A 603 26.43 17.96 -11.47
CA GLY A 603 27.11 16.78 -11.99
C GLY A 603 27.64 15.82 -10.92
N ASP A 604 27.14 15.90 -9.69
CA ASP A 604 27.50 14.97 -8.61
C ASP A 604 26.25 14.38 -7.95
N TRP A 605 26.38 13.16 -7.42
CA TRP A 605 25.33 12.49 -6.67
C TRP A 605 25.27 13.02 -5.24
N GLN A 606 24.08 13.45 -4.81
CA GLN A 606 23.85 13.99 -3.47
C GLN A 606 22.63 13.35 -2.84
N TRP A 607 22.69 13.16 -1.52
CA TRP A 607 21.53 12.75 -0.75
C TRP A 607 20.63 13.96 -0.51
N GLU A 608 19.35 13.81 -0.82
CA GLU A 608 18.32 14.82 -0.63
C GLU A 608 17.22 14.28 0.27
N ALA A 609 16.68 15.12 1.15
CA ALA A 609 15.51 14.76 1.94
C ALA A 609 14.32 14.50 1.00
N GLY A 610 13.78 13.30 1.08
CA GLY A 610 12.62 12.84 0.33
C GLY A 610 11.32 12.96 1.13
N SER A 611 10.45 11.97 0.98
CA SER A 611 9.18 11.91 1.70
C SER A 611 9.38 11.75 3.21
N LYS A 612 8.52 12.43 3.97
CA LYS A 612 8.37 12.24 5.41
C LYS A 612 7.07 11.50 5.69
N SER A 613 7.13 10.45 6.50
CA SER A 613 5.94 9.72 6.93
C SER A 613 5.05 10.61 7.78
N ARG A 614 3.75 10.28 7.82
CA ARG A 614 2.90 10.78 8.90
C ARG A 614 3.40 10.21 10.24
N PRO A 615 3.25 10.95 11.35
CA PRO A 615 3.56 10.39 12.67
C PRO A 615 2.61 9.23 12.98
N PHE A 616 3.18 8.10 13.43
CA PHE A 616 2.40 6.94 13.88
C PHE A 616 2.33 6.94 15.40
N ILE A 617 1.16 7.19 15.95
CA ILE A 617 0.90 7.19 17.39
C ILE A 617 0.67 5.73 17.84
N LEU A 618 1.40 5.30 18.87
CA LEU A 618 1.45 3.92 19.37
C LEU A 618 0.53 3.68 20.56
#